data_AF-A0A3C0KYK2-F1
#
_entry.id   AF-A0A3C0KYK2-F1
#
_cell.length_a   1.000
_cell.length_b   1.000
_cell.length_c   1.000
_cell.angle_alpha   90.00
_cell.angle_beta   90.00
_cell.angle_gamma   90.00
#
_symmetry.space_group_name_H-M   'P 1'
#
loop_
_entity.id
_entity.type
_entity.pdbx_description
1 polymer ?
#
loop_
_entity_poly.entity_id
_entity_poly.type
_entity_poly.pdbx_seq_one_letter_code
_entity_poly.pdbx_strand_id
1 'polypeptide(L)'
;KLTALEFRAPELSRFPVLRMAREVASGPKSLAVTFNAANEVAVEAFLAEQLSFLNISVVIQAALDTAETPELHSLDDVLACDARARVLTRHILSSL
;
A
#
# COMPACT_ATOMS: atom_id res chain seq x y z
N LYS A 1 -5.10 29.45 22.55
CA LYS A 1 -6.36 28.75 22.90
C LYS A 1 -6.80 27.96 21.68
N LEU A 2 -7.10 26.67 21.81
CA LEU A 2 -7.80 25.91 20.77
C LEU A 2 -9.24 26.45 20.66
N THR A 3 -9.74 26.58 19.43
CA THR A 3 -11.03 27.25 19.13
C THR A 3 -12.20 26.26 19.07
N ALA A 4 -12.05 25.11 18.42
CA ALA A 4 -13.06 24.04 18.36
C ALA A 4 -12.44 22.69 17.95
N LEU A 5 -13.09 21.58 18.31
CA LEU A 5 -12.77 20.23 17.83
C LEU A 5 -13.92 19.72 16.97
N GLU A 6 -13.64 19.39 15.71
CA GLU A 6 -14.61 18.84 14.77
C GLU A 6 -14.26 17.40 14.40
N PHE A 7 -15.30 16.58 14.20
CA PHE A 7 -15.17 15.17 13.83
C PHE A 7 -16.02 14.87 12.61
N ARG A 8 -15.49 14.09 11.67
CA ARG A 8 -16.19 13.66 10.46
C ARG A 8 -15.76 12.24 10.12
N ALA A 9 -16.68 11.46 9.56
CA ALA A 9 -16.34 10.14 9.02
C ALA A 9 -15.45 10.31 7.76
N PRO A 10 -14.48 9.42 7.54
CA PRO A 10 -13.67 9.46 6.33
C PRO A 10 -14.48 9.01 5.11
N GLU A 11 -14.33 9.71 3.99
CA GLU A 11 -14.90 9.32 2.70
C GLU A 11 -14.02 8.27 2.02
N LEU A 12 -14.39 7.00 2.10
CA LEU A 12 -13.58 5.88 1.58
C LEU A 12 -13.45 5.87 0.05
N SER A 13 -14.40 6.46 -0.67
CA SER A 13 -14.30 6.67 -2.12
C SER A 13 -13.20 7.67 -2.50
N ARG A 14 -13.01 8.69 -1.66
CA ARG A 14 -11.97 9.72 -1.83
C ARG A 14 -10.60 9.26 -1.33
N PHE A 15 -10.58 8.43 -0.29
CA PHE A 15 -9.36 7.90 0.33
C PHE A 15 -9.35 6.36 0.29
N PRO A 16 -9.23 5.75 -0.90
CA PRO A 16 -9.38 4.31 -1.07
C PRO A 16 -8.29 3.49 -0.34
N VAL A 17 -7.12 4.08 -0.10
CA VAL A 17 -6.03 3.47 0.70
C VAL A 17 -6.49 3.14 2.12
N LEU A 18 -7.41 3.92 2.71
CA LEU A 18 -7.95 3.63 4.04
C LEU A 18 -8.85 2.37 4.04
N ARG A 19 -9.60 2.15 2.95
CA ARG A 19 -10.37 0.91 2.75
C ARG A 19 -9.42 -0.27 2.60
N MET A 20 -8.41 -0.16 1.72
CA MET A 20 -7.42 -1.22 1.51
C MET A 20 -6.69 -1.58 2.81
N ALA A 21 -6.28 -0.60 3.61
CA ALA A 21 -5.63 -0.82 4.90
C ALA A 21 -6.49 -1.67 5.86
N ARG A 22 -7.82 -1.46 5.87
CA ARG A 22 -8.75 -2.26 6.68
C ARG A 22 -8.88 -3.69 6.17
N GLU A 23 -8.95 -3.85 4.86
CA GLU A 23 -9.04 -5.16 4.20
C GLU A 23 -7.78 -5.99 4.47
N VAL A 24 -6.59 -5.43 4.24
CA VAL A 24 -5.33 -6.16 4.47
C VAL A 24 -5.06 -6.45 5.94
N ALA A 25 -5.52 -5.58 6.86
CA ALA A 25 -5.39 -5.82 8.30
C ALA A 25 -6.20 -7.04 8.79
N SER A 26 -7.27 -7.40 8.07
CA SER A 26 -8.10 -8.56 8.39
C SER A 26 -7.76 -9.80 7.56
N GLY A 27 -6.83 -9.67 6.60
CA GLY A 27 -6.46 -10.72 5.66
C GLY A 27 -5.13 -11.42 6.01
N PRO A 28 -4.54 -12.13 5.03
CA PRO A 28 -3.20 -12.71 5.18
C PRO A 28 -2.17 -11.64 5.56
N LYS A 29 -1.32 -11.95 6.56
CA LYS A 29 -0.27 -11.02 7.04
C LYS A 29 0.69 -10.57 5.92
N SER A 30 0.92 -11.41 4.92
CA SER A 30 1.69 -11.09 3.72
C SER A 30 1.09 -9.95 2.91
N LEU A 31 -0.24 -9.79 2.86
CA LEU A 31 -0.86 -8.64 2.19
C LEU A 31 -0.61 -7.33 2.94
N ALA A 32 -0.54 -7.34 4.27
CA ALA A 32 -0.18 -6.15 5.05
C ALA A 32 1.28 -5.72 4.79
N VAL A 33 2.19 -6.69 4.63
CA VAL A 33 3.58 -6.43 4.22
C VAL A 33 3.63 -5.85 2.81
N THR A 34 2.94 -6.48 1.86
CA THR A 34 2.83 -5.98 0.48
C THR A 34 2.26 -4.57 0.42
N PHE A 35 1.19 -4.29 1.17
CA PHE A 35 0.57 -2.97 1.26
C PHE A 35 1.57 -1.91 1.69
N ASN A 36 2.33 -2.17 2.76
CA ASN A 36 3.32 -1.22 3.26
C ASN A 36 4.45 -0.98 2.24
N ALA A 37 5.02 -2.07 1.69
CA ALA A 37 6.08 -2.01 0.71
C ALA A 37 5.65 -1.27 -0.57
N ALA A 38 4.45 -1.55 -1.07
CA ALA A 38 3.89 -0.90 -2.24
C ALA A 38 3.64 0.59 -1.99
N ASN A 39 3.15 0.97 -0.81
CA ASN A 39 2.96 2.36 -0.44
C ASN A 39 4.29 3.13 -0.42
N GLU A 40 5.35 2.58 0.17
CA GLU A 40 6.66 3.23 0.18
C GLU A 40 7.21 3.46 -1.23
N VAL A 41 7.15 2.45 -2.10
CA VAL A 41 7.61 2.56 -3.49
C VAL A 41 6.76 3.56 -4.30
N ALA A 42 5.43 3.55 -4.12
CA ALA A 42 4.55 4.47 -4.82
C ALA A 42 4.72 5.92 -4.34
N VAL A 43 4.90 6.14 -3.04
CA VAL A 43 5.17 7.47 -2.47
C VAL A 43 6.54 7.97 -2.91
N GLU A 44 7.56 7.11 -2.94
CA GLU A 44 8.89 7.46 -3.48
C GLU A 44 8.77 7.94 -4.94
N ALA A 45 8.05 7.20 -5.78
CA ALA A 45 7.82 7.60 -7.17
C ALA A 45 7.02 8.90 -7.30
N PHE A 46 6.03 9.13 -6.44
CA PHE A 46 5.29 10.39 -6.38
C PHE A 46 6.20 11.58 -6.00
N LEU A 47 7.02 11.42 -4.97
CA LEU A 47 7.97 12.45 -4.53
C LEU A 47 9.07 12.72 -5.56
N ALA A 48 9.40 11.72 -6.38
CA ALA A 48 10.30 11.85 -7.53
C ALA A 48 9.62 12.41 -8.80
N GLU A 49 8.36 12.85 -8.72
CA GLU A 49 7.57 13.36 -9.85
C GLU A 49 7.35 12.33 -10.98
N GLN A 50 7.48 11.03 -10.68
CA GLN A 50 7.29 9.92 -11.63
C GLN A 50 5.89 9.30 -11.54
N LEU A 51 5.10 9.67 -10.51
CA LEU A 51 3.75 9.16 -10.30
C LEU A 51 2.84 10.31 -9.87
N SER A 52 1.60 10.35 -10.37
CA SER A 52 0.61 11.30 -9.86
C SER A 52 0.09 10.88 -8.48
N PHE A 53 -0.34 11.84 -7.66
CA PHE A 53 -0.87 11.56 -6.31
C PHE A 53 -2.01 10.53 -6.32
N LEU A 54 -2.93 10.63 -7.28
CA LEU A 54 -4.08 9.71 -7.37
C LEU A 54 -3.65 8.28 -7.74
N ASN A 55 -2.58 8.15 -8.53
CA ASN A 55 -2.06 6.85 -8.96
C ASN A 55 -1.35 6.07 -7.85
N ILE A 56 -1.02 6.69 -6.71
CA ILE A 56 -0.51 5.96 -5.53
C ILE A 56 -1.48 4.84 -5.15
N SER A 57 -2.77 5.16 -5.08
CA SER A 57 -3.80 4.18 -4.72
C SER A 57 -3.97 3.09 -5.77
N VAL A 58 -3.82 3.42 -7.06
CA VAL A 58 -3.89 2.47 -8.18
C VAL A 58 -2.74 1.46 -8.12
N VAL A 59 -1.52 1.94 -7.89
CA VAL A 59 -0.32 1.10 -7.78
C VAL A 59 -0.41 0.17 -6.58
N ILE A 60 -0.85 0.67 -5.41
CA ILE A 60 -1.03 -0.15 -4.21
C ILE A 60 -2.07 -1.26 -4.48
N GLN A 61 -3.21 -0.93 -5.09
CA GLN A 61 -4.24 -1.92 -5.40
C GLN A 61 -3.71 -2.98 -6.37
N ALA A 62 -3.03 -2.58 -7.45
CA ALA A 62 -2.45 -3.51 -8.41
C ALA A 62 -1.41 -4.45 -7.76
N ALA A 63 -0.60 -3.94 -6.83
CA ALA A 63 0.35 -4.75 -6.08
C ALA A 63 -0.36 -5.77 -5.19
N LEU A 64 -1.44 -5.37 -4.50
CA LEU A 64 -2.26 -6.28 -3.69
C LEU A 64 -2.96 -7.36 -4.53
N ASP A 65 -3.50 -6.99 -5.69
CA ASP A 65 -4.22 -7.91 -6.57
C ASP A 65 -3.29 -8.96 -7.20
N THR A 66 -2.00 -8.64 -7.33
CA THR A 66 -0.99 -9.49 -7.98
C THR A 66 -0.13 -10.27 -6.98
N ALA A 67 -0.03 -9.81 -5.73
CA ALA A 67 0.88 -10.40 -4.76
C ALA A 67 0.47 -11.81 -4.34
N GLU A 68 1.49 -12.66 -4.18
CA GLU A 68 1.32 -13.94 -3.51
C GLU A 68 1.06 -13.74 -2.01
N THR A 69 0.38 -14.71 -1.40
CA THR A 69 0.02 -14.69 0.02
C THR A 69 0.68 -15.85 0.78
N PRO A 70 2.01 -15.91 0.91
CA PRO A 70 2.67 -16.93 1.72
C PRO A 70 2.28 -16.77 3.21
N GLU A 71 2.37 -17.86 3.95
CA GLU A 71 2.42 -17.80 5.41
C GLU A 71 3.76 -17.23 5.86
N LEU A 72 3.74 -16.45 6.94
CA LEU A 72 4.93 -15.80 7.50
C LEU A 72 5.16 -16.35 8.91
N HIS A 73 6.29 -17.04 9.12
CA HIS A 73 6.64 -17.66 10.39
C HIS A 73 7.87 -17.03 11.05
N SER A 74 8.60 -16.20 10.32
CA SER A 74 9.84 -15.57 10.77
C SER A 74 9.98 -14.14 10.25
N LEU A 75 10.97 -13.41 10.78
CA LEU A 75 11.37 -12.12 10.25
C LEU A 75 11.89 -12.24 8.81
N ASP A 76 12.63 -13.30 8.50
CA ASP A 76 13.18 -13.51 7.16
C ASP A 76 12.06 -13.68 6.12
N ASP A 77 10.96 -14.34 6.48
CA ASP A 77 9.78 -14.43 5.61
C ASP A 77 9.16 -13.06 5.33
N VAL A 78 9.09 -12.20 6.36
CA VAL A 78 8.58 -10.82 6.24
C VAL A 78 9.48 -10.01 5.31
N LEU A 79 10.79 -10.08 5.50
CA LEU A 79 11.77 -9.35 4.67
C LEU A 79 11.76 -9.85 3.22
N ALA A 80 11.63 -11.17 3.01
CA ALA A 80 11.50 -11.74 1.67
C ALA A 80 10.18 -11.33 0.99
N CYS A 81 9.09 -11.27 1.74
CA CYS A 81 7.81 -10.77 1.25
C CYS A 81 7.89 -9.28 0.86
N ASP A 82 8.47 -8.43 1.71
CA ASP A 82 8.70 -7.01 1.42
C ASP A 82 9.54 -6.82 0.16
N ALA A 83 10.67 -7.52 0.05
CA ALA A 83 11.55 -7.43 -1.12
C ALA A 83 10.82 -7.79 -2.41
N ARG A 84 10.03 -8.88 -2.41
CA ARG A 84 9.21 -9.28 -3.57
C ARG A 84 8.14 -8.24 -3.89
N ALA A 85 7.45 -7.71 -2.88
CA ALA A 85 6.43 -6.68 -3.06
C ALA A 85 7.03 -5.39 -3.67
N ARG A 86 8.24 -4.99 -3.28
CA ARG A 86 8.94 -3.83 -3.88
C ARG A 86 9.30 -4.07 -5.34
N VAL A 87 9.83 -5.26 -5.67
CA VAL A 87 10.14 -5.62 -7.07
C VAL A 87 8.88 -5.61 -7.92
N LEU A 88 7.81 -6.26 -7.44
CA LEU A 88 6.50 -6.26 -8.09
C LEU A 88 5.97 -4.83 -8.30
N THR A 89 5.99 -4.00 -7.27
CA THR A 89 5.47 -2.62 -7.34
C THR A 89 6.26 -1.77 -8.35
N ARG A 90 7.59 -1.91 -8.42
CA ARG A 90 8.40 -1.23 -9.43
C ARG A 90 8.08 -1.70 -10.85
N HIS A 91 7.80 -2.99 -11.02
CA HIS A 91 7.38 -3.52 -12.32
C HIS A 91 6.03 -2.94 -12.76
N ILE A 92 5.07 -2.84 -11.84
CA ILE A 92 3.77 -2.18 -12.07
C ILE A 92 3.98 -0.72 -12.46
N LEU A 93 4.84 0.03 -11.73
CA LEU A 93 5.17 1.42 -12.06
C LEU A 93 5.78 1.58 -13.45
N SER A 94 6.63 0.65 -13.90
CA SER A 94 7.22 0.70 -15.24
C SER A 94 6.24 0.41 -16.37
N SER A 95 5.04 -0.08 -16.04
CA SER A 95 3.98 -0.46 -16.99
C SER A 95 2.79 0.53 -17.01
N LEU A 96 2.87 1.60 -16.21
CA LEU A 96 1.89 2.69 -16.11
C LEU A 96 2.20 3.80 -17.13
#